data_AF-A0A7V5WL43-F1
#
_entry.id   AF-A0A7V5WL43-F1
#
_cell.length_a   1.000
_cell.length_b   1.000
_cell.length_c   1.000
_cell.angle_alpha   90.00
_cell.angle_beta   90.00
_cell.angle_gamma   90.00
#
_symmetry.space_group_name_H-M   'P 1'
#
loop_
_entity.id
_entity.type
_entity.pdbx_description
1 polymer ?
#
loop_
_entity_poly.entity_id
_entity_poly.type
_entity_poly.pdbx_seq_one_letter_code
_entity_poly.pdbx_strand_id
1 'polypeptide(L)'
;MNLTKPTRMAAILFLVLFGLTWLIAPSPPGAATIPAEADNSGPAVESPLDEVSGQGFQRQFPHTGKESSCVLCHDTRPQKKAVPGHAPDAARQDVCQRCHAYLTDAHFFGIDPFPDERIRQRAEKAGNFFADGRVVCTSCHDPHGKKNGTYLLRGDYLDLCADSRAVNPHWNNYLCLSCHPEKPAKDHAPLREDGDINNLCNRCHHSEYARPDIHPVGVRPSHHIRIPADMPLWDGRVTCSTCHDCKLQMGLRAAGEPMDTNHNFLRKITTSRNTYCFHCHIEETYRRLNPHNQLDEQGEIVEETCLFCHAVIPDRSFIGPEKVSFVVQDPDEYCIGCHPGFTLNHPAGVSHLLEPSEKILTAIRTSVERIGVELPLFNGRIVCATCHNPHQEGVIQIAPAATGTERQNKLRLMPGRNQCTGCHWDK
;
A
#
# COMPACT_ATOMS: atom_id res chain seq x y z
N MET A 1 62.46 -34.53 10.87
CA MET A 1 63.20 -34.44 9.59
C MET A 1 62.29 -34.96 8.50
N ASN A 2 61.63 -34.06 7.76
CA ASN A 2 60.68 -34.44 6.71
C ASN A 2 61.05 -33.79 5.38
N LEU A 3 60.94 -34.62 4.35
CA LEU A 3 61.48 -34.50 3.01
C LEU A 3 60.67 -33.57 2.10
N THR A 4 61.43 -32.69 1.42
CA THR A 4 61.37 -32.25 0.01
C THR A 4 60.05 -32.24 -0.79
N LYS A 5 59.78 -31.06 -1.36
CA LYS A 5 58.87 -30.71 -2.47
C LYS A 5 59.04 -31.59 -3.73
N PRO A 6 58.09 -31.48 -4.68
CA PRO A 6 58.48 -30.80 -5.93
C PRO A 6 57.42 -29.83 -6.51
N THR A 7 57.95 -28.76 -7.10
CA THR A 7 57.33 -27.80 -8.02
C THR A 7 57.26 -28.36 -9.44
N ARG A 8 56.21 -28.05 -10.22
CA ARG A 8 56.29 -27.92 -11.69
C ARG A 8 55.32 -26.87 -12.24
N MET A 9 55.89 -25.83 -12.85
CA MET A 9 55.31 -25.01 -13.92
C MET A 9 55.49 -25.72 -15.28
N ALA A 10 54.52 -25.57 -16.18
CA ALA A 10 54.65 -25.58 -17.65
C ALA A 10 53.30 -25.06 -18.19
N ALA A 11 53.17 -23.80 -18.63
CA ALA A 11 53.47 -23.29 -19.97
C ALA A 11 52.93 -24.18 -21.11
N ILE A 12 51.97 -23.68 -21.90
CA ILE A 12 52.00 -23.66 -23.37
C ILE A 12 50.91 -22.71 -23.91
N LEU A 13 51.37 -21.90 -24.85
CA LEU A 13 50.74 -20.91 -25.71
C LEU A 13 49.99 -21.64 -26.85
N PHE A 14 48.77 -21.22 -27.21
CA PHE A 14 48.24 -21.44 -28.57
C PHE A 14 47.54 -20.17 -29.07
N LEU A 15 47.83 -19.88 -30.34
CA LEU A 15 47.66 -18.64 -31.08
C LEU A 15 46.51 -18.81 -32.10
N VAL A 16 45.94 -17.68 -32.53
CA VAL A 16 45.34 -17.41 -33.87
C VAL A 16 43.81 -17.54 -34.06
N LEU A 17 43.20 -16.35 -34.18
CA LEU A 17 42.23 -15.87 -35.19
C LEU A 17 40.98 -16.70 -35.52
N PHE A 18 39.81 -16.19 -35.12
CA PHE A 18 38.54 -16.04 -35.88
C PHE A 18 37.70 -15.08 -35.01
N GLY A 19 37.21 -13.92 -35.42
CA GLY A 19 36.42 -13.63 -36.62
C GLY A 19 35.29 -12.71 -36.15
N LEU A 20 35.37 -11.42 -36.48
CA LEU A 20 34.24 -10.50 -36.41
C LEU A 20 33.08 -11.08 -37.23
N THR A 21 31.96 -11.43 -36.58
CA THR A 21 30.59 -11.37 -37.15
C THR A 21 29.58 -11.88 -36.12
N TRP A 22 28.91 -10.99 -35.39
CA TRP A 22 27.56 -11.15 -34.81
C TRP A 22 27.04 -9.70 -34.65
N LEU A 23 26.50 -9.05 -35.68
CA LEU A 23 25.12 -9.18 -36.18
C LEU A 23 24.10 -9.39 -35.04
N ILE A 24 23.57 -8.25 -34.59
CA ILE A 24 22.13 -7.96 -34.47
C ILE A 24 21.28 -9.23 -34.33
N ALA A 25 21.02 -9.63 -33.08
CA ALA A 25 19.88 -10.48 -32.77
C ALA A 25 18.66 -9.58 -32.51
N PRO A 26 17.50 -9.86 -33.13
CA PRO A 26 16.29 -9.08 -32.95
C PRO A 26 15.73 -9.27 -31.53
N SER A 27 15.30 -8.17 -30.91
CA SER A 27 14.50 -8.20 -29.69
C SER A 27 13.26 -9.08 -29.89
N PRO A 28 12.87 -9.91 -28.91
CA PRO A 28 11.66 -10.72 -29.00
C PRO A 28 10.43 -9.81 -29.10
N PRO A 29 9.48 -10.08 -30.02
CA PRO A 29 8.20 -9.37 -30.06
C PRO A 29 7.35 -9.86 -28.88
N GLY A 30 6.96 -8.96 -27.98
CA GLY A 30 5.96 -9.27 -26.96
C GLY A 30 6.26 -8.80 -25.53
N ALA A 31 7.31 -8.02 -25.29
CA ALA A 31 7.35 -7.17 -24.10
C ALA A 31 6.47 -5.95 -24.37
N ALA A 32 5.21 -6.01 -23.94
CA ALA A 32 4.42 -4.81 -23.77
C ALA A 32 5.17 -3.92 -22.78
N THR A 33 5.81 -2.89 -23.31
CA THR A 33 6.29 -1.74 -22.55
C THR A 33 5.11 -1.21 -21.75
N ILE A 34 5.12 -1.47 -20.43
CA ILE A 34 4.30 -0.70 -19.50
C ILE A 34 4.77 0.74 -19.67
N PRO A 35 3.90 1.70 -20.03
CA PRO A 35 4.32 3.08 -20.10
C PRO A 35 4.84 3.48 -18.73
N ALA A 36 6.02 4.10 -18.73
CA ALA A 36 6.47 4.92 -17.63
C ALA A 36 5.30 5.80 -17.16
N GLU A 37 5.16 5.87 -15.84
CA GLU A 37 4.20 6.68 -15.10
C GLU A 37 3.67 7.84 -15.94
N ALA A 38 2.39 7.78 -16.28
CA ALA A 38 1.70 8.92 -16.83
C ALA A 38 1.80 10.03 -15.79
N ASP A 39 2.68 10.98 -16.07
CA ASP A 39 2.77 12.29 -15.46
C ASP A 39 1.38 12.93 -15.55
N ASN A 40 0.59 12.72 -14.50
CA ASN A 40 -0.79 13.18 -14.42
C ASN A 40 -0.78 14.58 -13.82
N SER A 41 -0.04 15.49 -14.47
CA SER A 41 -0.27 16.92 -14.36
C SER A 41 -1.59 17.23 -15.07
N GLY A 42 -2.71 16.89 -14.43
CA GLY A 42 -4.00 17.48 -14.78
C GLY A 42 -3.87 19.00 -14.68
N PRO A 43 -4.43 19.77 -15.63
CA PRO A 43 -4.30 21.22 -15.59
C PRO A 43 -4.87 21.71 -14.27
N ALA A 44 -4.12 22.59 -13.59
CA ALA A 44 -4.69 23.48 -12.61
C ALA A 44 -5.86 24.20 -13.29
N VAL A 45 -7.08 23.81 -12.97
CA VAL A 45 -8.25 24.57 -13.42
C VAL A 45 -8.29 25.81 -12.53
N GLU A 46 -7.50 26.81 -12.92
CA GLU A 46 -7.84 28.19 -12.62
C GLU A 46 -9.28 28.40 -13.08
N SER A 47 -10.14 28.83 -12.16
CA SER A 47 -11.55 29.10 -12.43
C SER A 47 -11.70 30.17 -13.52
N PRO A 48 -12.19 29.84 -14.74
CA PRO A 48 -12.58 30.85 -15.70
C PRO A 48 -14.09 31.03 -15.54
N LEU A 49 -14.48 31.78 -14.51
CA LEU A 49 -15.84 32.29 -14.39
C LEU A 49 -15.83 33.81 -14.37
N ASP A 50 -15.04 34.41 -15.26
CA ASP A 50 -15.34 35.75 -15.75
C ASP A 50 -15.33 35.73 -17.29
N GLU A 51 -16.47 36.13 -17.84
CA GLU A 51 -16.71 36.58 -19.22
C GLU A 51 -16.50 35.59 -20.39
N VAL A 52 -17.57 34.85 -20.71
CA VAL A 52 -17.90 34.59 -22.13
C VAL A 52 -19.38 34.87 -22.35
N SER A 53 -19.65 36.05 -22.90
CA SER A 53 -20.94 36.49 -23.39
C SER A 53 -21.28 35.79 -24.72
N GLY A 54 -22.20 34.83 -24.67
CA GLY A 54 -22.82 34.23 -25.87
C GLY A 54 -24.28 33.93 -25.57
N GLN A 55 -25.19 34.51 -26.34
CA GLN A 55 -26.64 34.33 -26.19
C GLN A 55 -27.05 32.88 -26.54
N GLY A 56 -27.45 32.11 -25.53
CA GLY A 56 -28.02 30.76 -25.69
C GLY A 56 -28.31 30.14 -24.33
N PHE A 57 -29.61 29.99 -23.98
CA PHE A 57 -30.13 29.72 -22.64
C PHE A 57 -29.55 30.66 -21.56
N GLN A 58 -30.38 31.50 -20.95
CA GLN A 58 -29.99 32.13 -19.69
C GLN A 58 -29.45 31.02 -18.77
N ARG A 59 -28.16 31.05 -18.42
CA ARG A 59 -27.52 30.08 -17.52
C ARG A 59 -28.19 30.20 -16.15
N GLN A 60 -29.35 29.58 -16.00
CA GLN A 60 -30.03 29.49 -14.72
C GLN A 60 -29.26 28.47 -13.88
N PHE A 61 -28.65 28.96 -12.80
CA PHE A 61 -28.02 28.08 -11.82
C PHE A 61 -29.12 27.22 -11.15
N PRO A 62 -29.13 25.89 -11.35
CA PRO A 62 -30.22 25.04 -10.88
C PRO A 62 -30.24 24.90 -9.34
N HIS A 63 -29.11 25.16 -8.68
CA HIS A 63 -28.94 24.98 -7.24
C HIS A 63 -29.28 26.23 -6.42
N THR A 64 -30.09 27.14 -6.95
CA THR A 64 -30.43 28.39 -6.26
C THR A 64 -31.52 28.22 -5.20
N GLY A 65 -32.16 27.04 -5.13
CA GLY A 65 -33.31 26.75 -4.28
C GLY A 65 -34.46 27.75 -4.45
N LYS A 66 -34.62 28.32 -5.66
CA LYS A 66 -35.80 29.08 -6.06
C LYS A 66 -36.85 28.11 -6.59
N GLU A 67 -38.13 28.44 -6.44
CA GLU A 67 -39.22 27.55 -6.90
C GLU A 67 -39.14 27.27 -8.41
N SER A 68 -38.65 28.23 -9.20
CA SER A 68 -38.42 28.08 -10.64
C SER A 68 -37.33 27.07 -10.99
N SER A 69 -36.44 26.73 -10.05
CA SER A 69 -35.34 25.80 -10.28
C SER A 69 -35.74 24.33 -10.05
N CYS A 70 -36.84 24.06 -9.35
CA CYS A 70 -37.28 22.68 -9.08
C CYS A 70 -37.62 21.91 -10.37
N VAL A 71 -38.19 22.59 -11.37
CA VAL A 71 -38.57 21.95 -12.66
C VAL A 71 -37.36 21.59 -13.53
N LEU A 72 -36.15 22.03 -13.16
CA LEU A 72 -34.93 21.63 -13.86
C LEU A 72 -34.51 20.19 -13.52
N CYS A 73 -34.97 19.68 -12.37
CA CYS A 73 -34.64 18.34 -11.90
C CYS A 73 -35.85 17.42 -11.69
N HIS A 74 -37.06 17.98 -11.66
CA HIS A 74 -38.30 17.24 -11.45
C HIS A 74 -39.28 17.46 -12.59
N ASP A 75 -39.89 16.38 -13.09
CA ASP A 75 -40.89 16.41 -14.18
C ASP A 75 -42.15 17.21 -13.81
N THR A 76 -42.48 17.27 -12.52
CA THR A 76 -43.58 18.09 -11.99
C THR A 76 -43.14 18.80 -10.73
N ARG A 77 -43.78 19.94 -10.42
CA ARG A 77 -43.47 20.73 -9.23
C ARG A 77 -43.76 19.90 -7.97
N PRO A 78 -42.75 19.60 -7.11
CA PRO A 78 -42.98 18.84 -5.89
C PRO A 78 -43.87 19.62 -4.92
N GLN A 79 -44.86 18.97 -4.32
CA GLN A 79 -45.66 19.57 -3.25
C GLN A 79 -44.84 19.59 -1.93
N LYS A 80 -44.88 20.70 -1.18
CA LYS A 80 -44.10 20.94 0.07
C LYS A 80 -44.29 19.89 1.19
N LYS A 81 -45.20 18.93 1.04
CA LYS A 81 -45.54 17.88 2.03
C LYS A 81 -45.54 16.46 1.43
N ALA A 82 -44.90 16.24 0.28
CA ALA A 82 -44.76 14.89 -0.23
C ALA A 82 -43.79 14.08 0.66
N VAL A 83 -44.26 12.94 1.16
CA VAL A 83 -43.42 11.87 1.72
C VAL A 83 -42.39 11.47 0.63
N PRO A 84 -41.13 11.12 0.96
CA PRO A 84 -40.11 10.78 -0.04
C PRO A 84 -40.51 9.54 -0.85
N GLY A 85 -41.27 9.75 -1.93
CA GLY A 85 -41.53 8.76 -2.95
C GLY A 85 -40.26 8.64 -3.78
N HIS A 86 -39.56 7.52 -3.62
CA HIS A 86 -38.31 7.26 -4.32
C HIS A 86 -38.61 7.03 -5.80
N ALA A 87 -38.41 8.03 -6.65
CA ALA A 87 -38.38 7.83 -8.10
C ALA A 87 -37.29 6.79 -8.44
N PRO A 88 -37.45 5.92 -9.45
CA PRO A 88 -36.40 4.99 -9.86
C PRO A 88 -35.11 5.76 -10.20
N ASP A 89 -34.03 5.41 -9.51
CA ASP A 89 -32.87 6.27 -9.31
C ASP A 89 -31.96 6.49 -10.53
N ALA A 90 -32.00 5.63 -11.55
CA ALA A 90 -31.23 5.82 -12.79
C ALA A 90 -31.59 7.15 -13.50
N ALA A 91 -32.87 7.54 -13.45
CA ALA A 91 -33.33 8.81 -14.00
C ALA A 91 -32.80 10.04 -13.22
N ARG A 92 -32.39 9.88 -11.94
CA ARG A 92 -31.85 10.98 -11.13
C ARG A 92 -30.42 11.34 -11.56
N GLN A 93 -29.62 10.37 -11.97
CA GLN A 93 -28.26 10.61 -12.44
C GLN A 93 -28.25 11.33 -13.80
N ASP A 94 -29.15 10.93 -14.71
CA ASP A 94 -29.29 11.55 -16.02
C ASP A 94 -29.58 13.06 -15.93
N VAL A 95 -30.36 13.46 -14.92
CA VAL A 95 -30.67 14.88 -14.66
C VAL A 95 -29.41 15.67 -14.31
N CYS A 96 -28.54 15.12 -13.44
CA CYS A 96 -27.27 15.77 -13.09
C CYS A 96 -26.36 15.92 -14.32
N GLN A 97 -26.29 14.87 -15.14
CA GLN A 97 -25.43 14.85 -16.34
C GLN A 97 -25.84 15.87 -17.40
N ARG A 98 -27.10 16.31 -17.47
CA ARG A 98 -27.52 17.38 -18.39
C ARG A 98 -26.76 18.69 -18.17
N CYS A 99 -26.36 18.97 -16.93
CA CYS A 99 -25.59 20.17 -16.58
C CYS A 99 -24.12 19.86 -16.29
N HIS A 100 -23.80 18.62 -15.88
CA HIS A 100 -22.46 18.16 -15.50
C HIS A 100 -21.89 17.12 -16.46
N ALA A 101 -22.22 17.19 -17.76
CA ALA A 101 -21.80 16.22 -18.77
C ALA A 101 -20.27 16.08 -18.92
N TYR A 102 -19.52 17.07 -18.44
CA TYR A 102 -18.05 17.08 -18.46
C TYR A 102 -17.42 16.34 -17.27
N LEU A 103 -18.20 16.01 -16.23
CA LEU A 103 -17.69 15.21 -15.11
C LEU A 103 -17.57 13.75 -15.56
N THR A 104 -16.35 13.22 -15.45
CA THR A 104 -16.01 11.84 -15.75
C THR A 104 -15.84 11.04 -14.46
N ASP A 105 -15.54 9.74 -14.57
CA ASP A 105 -15.22 8.90 -13.40
C ASP A 105 -14.03 9.42 -12.58
N ALA A 106 -13.15 10.23 -13.20
CA ALA A 106 -12.07 10.92 -12.51
C ALA A 106 -12.56 11.87 -11.39
N HIS A 107 -13.82 12.31 -11.45
CA HIS A 107 -14.44 13.11 -10.40
C HIS A 107 -14.47 12.37 -9.05
N PHE A 108 -14.67 11.05 -9.05
CA PHE A 108 -14.73 10.25 -7.81
C PHE A 108 -13.32 9.91 -7.27
N PHE A 109 -12.30 10.01 -8.13
CA PHE A 109 -10.96 9.54 -7.80
C PHE A 109 -10.35 10.31 -6.63
N GLY A 110 -9.88 9.57 -5.62
CA GLY A 110 -9.21 10.12 -4.44
C GLY A 110 -10.14 10.80 -3.43
N ILE A 111 -11.43 10.92 -3.72
CA ILE A 111 -12.44 11.54 -2.84
C ILE A 111 -13.62 10.62 -2.51
N ASP A 112 -13.66 9.43 -3.11
CA ASP A 112 -14.65 8.39 -2.83
C ASP A 112 -14.30 7.61 -1.54
N PRO A 113 -15.08 7.73 -0.45
CA PRO A 113 -14.82 7.01 0.78
C PRO A 113 -15.37 5.57 0.78
N PHE A 114 -16.15 5.21 -0.24
CA PHE A 114 -16.93 3.97 -0.29
C PHE A 114 -16.18 2.70 -0.74
N PRO A 115 -14.91 2.73 -1.21
CA PRO A 115 -14.10 1.52 -1.27
C PRO A 115 -13.83 0.92 0.11
N ASP A 116 -13.92 1.71 1.19
CA ASP A 116 -13.93 1.20 2.57
C ASP A 116 -15.31 0.60 2.90
N GLU A 117 -15.41 -0.73 2.86
CA GLU A 117 -16.67 -1.47 3.02
C GLU A 117 -17.41 -1.12 4.32
N ARG A 118 -16.68 -0.82 5.41
CA ARG A 118 -17.29 -0.39 6.67
C ARG A 118 -18.04 0.94 6.50
N ILE A 119 -17.44 1.87 5.75
CA ILE A 119 -18.01 3.18 5.47
C ILE A 119 -19.17 3.06 4.50
N ARG A 120 -19.03 2.19 3.49
CA ARG A 120 -20.11 1.86 2.56
C ARG A 120 -21.35 1.38 3.28
N GLN A 121 -21.22 0.37 4.15
CA GLN A 121 -22.33 -0.16 4.93
C GLN A 121 -22.96 0.87 5.87
N ARG A 122 -22.13 1.73 6.50
CA ARG A 122 -22.63 2.83 7.34
C ARG A 122 -23.48 3.81 6.52
N ALA A 123 -23.00 4.18 5.33
CA ALA A 123 -23.68 5.09 4.43
C ALA A 123 -25.02 4.50 3.94
N GLU A 124 -25.05 3.23 3.54
CA GLU A 124 -26.28 2.55 3.13
C GLU A 124 -27.32 2.52 4.25
N LYS A 125 -26.89 2.21 5.50
CA LYS A 125 -27.76 2.26 6.68
C LYS A 125 -28.28 3.67 6.99
N ALA A 126 -27.52 4.70 6.65
CA ALA A 126 -27.93 6.10 6.76
C ALA A 126 -28.81 6.58 5.58
N GLY A 127 -29.12 5.70 4.64
CA GLY A 127 -29.96 5.99 3.47
C GLY A 127 -29.21 6.62 2.29
N ASN A 128 -27.88 6.51 2.24
CA ASN A 128 -27.13 6.90 1.05
C ASN A 128 -27.46 5.95 -0.09
N PHE A 129 -27.63 6.53 -1.27
CA PHE A 129 -28.02 5.80 -2.46
C PHE A 129 -26.81 5.48 -3.35
N PHE A 130 -26.84 4.30 -3.94
CA PHE A 130 -25.83 3.79 -4.87
C PHE A 130 -26.52 3.08 -6.04
N ALA A 131 -26.37 3.59 -7.26
CA ALA A 131 -27.06 3.04 -8.44
C ALA A 131 -26.38 1.76 -8.90
N ASP A 132 -27.11 0.64 -8.88
CA ASP A 132 -26.57 -0.68 -9.23
C ASP A 132 -25.26 -0.99 -8.48
N GLY A 133 -25.20 -0.58 -7.21
CA GLY A 133 -24.01 -0.74 -6.37
C GLY A 133 -22.89 0.29 -6.62
N ARG A 134 -23.03 1.19 -7.60
CA ARG A 134 -22.01 2.21 -7.93
C ARG A 134 -22.28 3.54 -7.24
N VAL A 135 -21.20 4.27 -6.98
CA VAL A 135 -21.23 5.65 -6.49
C VAL A 135 -21.82 6.55 -7.59
N VAL A 136 -22.70 7.46 -7.18
CA VAL A 136 -23.36 8.44 -8.05
C VAL A 136 -23.27 9.83 -7.44
N CYS A 137 -23.70 10.87 -8.17
CA CYS A 137 -23.58 12.24 -7.68
C CYS A 137 -24.23 12.43 -6.31
N THR A 138 -25.40 11.82 -6.08
CA THR A 138 -26.14 11.92 -4.81
C THR A 138 -25.57 11.07 -3.67
N SER A 139 -24.57 10.23 -3.93
CA SER A 139 -23.83 9.51 -2.88
C SER A 139 -22.98 10.48 -2.05
N CYS A 140 -22.51 11.59 -2.65
CA CYS A 140 -21.70 12.62 -2.00
C CYS A 140 -22.39 13.99 -1.93
N HIS A 141 -23.26 14.32 -2.89
CA HIS A 141 -23.94 15.60 -2.98
C HIS A 141 -25.40 15.52 -2.51
N ASP A 142 -25.86 16.57 -1.83
CA ASP A 142 -27.26 16.81 -1.52
C ASP A 142 -27.78 18.01 -2.32
N PRO A 143 -28.47 17.80 -3.45
CA PRO A 143 -29.03 18.89 -4.25
C PRO A 143 -30.15 19.66 -3.53
N HIS A 144 -30.67 19.11 -2.43
CA HIS A 144 -31.65 19.77 -1.54
C HIS A 144 -31.01 20.40 -0.30
N GLY A 145 -29.68 20.32 -0.18
CA GLY A 145 -28.92 20.85 0.95
C GLY A 145 -29.13 22.35 1.14
N LYS A 146 -28.84 22.84 2.36
CA LYS A 146 -28.96 24.26 2.68
C LYS A 146 -28.12 25.11 1.71
N LYS A 147 -28.66 26.26 1.26
CA LYS A 147 -28.09 27.18 0.23
C LYS A 147 -26.64 27.67 0.43
N ASN A 148 -25.95 27.28 1.50
CA ASN A 148 -24.64 27.80 1.89
C ASN A 148 -23.53 26.74 1.96
N GLY A 149 -23.78 25.49 1.55
CA GLY A 149 -22.72 24.49 1.43
C GLY A 149 -21.91 24.68 0.16
N THR A 150 -20.63 25.02 0.27
CA THR A 150 -19.70 24.99 -0.87
C THR A 150 -19.79 23.59 -1.50
N TYR A 151 -20.14 23.52 -2.79
CA TYR A 151 -20.29 22.29 -3.58
C TYR A 151 -21.46 21.35 -3.21
N LEU A 152 -22.44 21.77 -2.39
CA LEU A 152 -23.63 20.96 -2.05
C LEU A 152 -23.29 19.55 -1.54
N LEU A 153 -22.18 19.40 -0.82
CA LEU A 153 -21.84 18.12 -0.21
C LEU A 153 -22.89 17.76 0.85
N ARG A 154 -23.19 16.47 0.98
CA ARG A 154 -24.04 15.97 2.05
C ARG A 154 -23.42 16.31 3.41
N GLY A 155 -24.26 16.54 4.41
CA GLY A 155 -23.79 16.88 5.76
C GLY A 155 -22.93 15.80 6.42
N ASP A 156 -23.10 14.54 6.03
CA ASP A 156 -22.37 13.38 6.54
C ASP A 156 -21.12 13.03 5.70
N TYR A 157 -20.91 13.66 4.54
CA TYR A 157 -19.84 13.29 3.60
C TYR A 157 -18.45 13.43 4.22
N LEU A 158 -18.14 14.57 4.84
CA LEU A 158 -16.83 14.79 5.45
C LEU A 158 -16.56 13.84 6.63
N ASP A 159 -17.61 13.47 7.38
CA ASP A 159 -17.49 12.48 8.47
C ASP A 159 -17.25 11.06 7.92
N LEU A 160 -17.85 10.72 6.78
CA LEU A 160 -17.57 9.46 6.06
C LEU A 160 -16.11 9.45 5.56
N CYS A 161 -15.62 10.55 4.98
CA CYS A 161 -14.22 10.67 4.56
C CYS A 161 -13.24 10.65 5.74
N ALA A 162 -13.57 11.29 6.85
CA ALA A 162 -12.72 11.33 8.04
C ALA A 162 -12.47 9.93 8.63
N ASP A 163 -13.48 9.06 8.54
CA ASP A 163 -13.41 7.70 9.07
C ASP A 163 -12.95 6.65 8.05
N SER A 164 -13.01 6.98 6.76
CA SER A 164 -12.59 6.07 5.68
C SER A 164 -11.08 5.88 5.64
N ARG A 165 -10.67 4.63 5.45
CA ARG A 165 -9.28 4.27 5.21
C ARG A 165 -8.88 4.37 3.74
N ALA A 166 -9.86 4.47 2.84
CA ALA A 166 -9.67 4.53 1.40
C ALA A 166 -9.38 5.93 0.85
N VAL A 167 -9.66 6.98 1.64
CA VAL A 167 -9.40 8.38 1.26
C VAL A 167 -8.05 8.80 1.81
N ASN A 168 -7.21 9.41 0.96
CA ASN A 168 -5.92 9.94 1.40
C ASN A 168 -6.11 11.30 2.10
N PRO A 169 -5.85 11.42 3.42
CA PRO A 169 -6.00 12.68 4.15
C PRO A 169 -4.79 13.61 4.00
N HIS A 170 -3.66 13.11 3.48
CA HIS A 170 -2.43 13.89 3.35
C HIS A 170 -2.55 14.94 2.25
N TRP A 171 -1.99 16.12 2.53
CA TRP A 171 -2.10 17.31 1.70
C TRP A 171 -3.54 17.70 1.36
N ASN A 172 -4.46 17.48 2.30
CA ASN A 172 -5.86 17.80 2.15
C ASN A 172 -6.37 18.65 3.32
N ASN A 173 -6.69 19.92 3.04
CA ASN A 173 -7.16 20.88 4.05
C ASN A 173 -8.58 20.60 4.58
N TYR A 174 -9.32 19.67 3.97
CA TYR A 174 -10.69 19.33 4.36
C TYR A 174 -10.74 18.06 5.22
N LEU A 175 -9.67 17.28 5.26
CA LEU A 175 -9.61 15.99 5.94
C LEU A 175 -8.79 16.01 7.23
N CYS A 176 -8.64 17.18 7.85
CA CYS A 176 -8.03 17.30 9.18
C CYS A 176 -8.73 16.38 10.21
N LEU A 177 -10.04 16.14 10.04
CA LEU A 177 -10.83 15.27 10.90
C LEU A 177 -10.44 13.79 10.79
N SER A 178 -9.65 13.38 9.79
CA SER A 178 -9.08 12.04 9.72
C SER A 178 -8.04 11.80 10.82
N CYS A 179 -7.33 12.86 11.24
CA CYS A 179 -6.30 12.78 12.28
C CYS A 179 -6.76 13.38 13.61
N HIS A 180 -7.59 14.41 13.56
CA HIS A 180 -8.06 15.15 14.72
C HIS A 180 -9.54 14.85 14.98
N PRO A 181 -9.98 14.71 16.25
CA PRO A 181 -11.41 14.50 16.55
C PRO A 181 -12.24 15.76 16.29
N GLU A 182 -11.58 16.92 16.17
CA GLU A 182 -12.19 18.21 15.87
C GLU A 182 -11.24 19.08 15.05
N LYS A 183 -11.75 20.21 14.54
CA LYS A 183 -10.94 21.11 13.71
C LYS A 183 -9.76 21.69 14.52
N PRO A 184 -8.51 21.52 14.06
CA PRO A 184 -7.34 22.06 14.76
C PRO A 184 -7.38 23.59 14.85
N ALA A 185 -6.94 24.12 15.99
CA ALA A 185 -6.70 25.54 16.25
C ALA A 185 -5.25 25.77 16.68
N LYS A 186 -4.81 27.04 16.65
CA LYS A 186 -3.40 27.45 16.82
C LYS A 186 -2.69 26.85 18.04
N ASP A 187 -3.41 26.55 19.11
CA ASP A 187 -2.86 26.00 20.36
C ASP A 187 -3.65 24.77 20.85
N HIS A 188 -4.51 24.21 20.00
CA HIS A 188 -5.38 23.09 20.34
C HIS A 188 -5.61 22.20 19.12
N ALA A 189 -4.88 21.09 19.06
CA ALA A 189 -4.95 20.15 17.95
C ALA A 189 -4.87 18.72 18.48
N PRO A 190 -5.88 18.27 19.26
CA PRO A 190 -5.90 16.91 19.78
C PRO A 190 -5.87 15.91 18.63
N LEU A 191 -5.17 14.80 18.82
CA LEU A 191 -5.17 13.71 17.85
C LEU A 191 -6.21 12.67 18.28
N ARG A 192 -6.79 11.97 17.30
CA ARG A 192 -7.59 10.76 17.55
C ARG A 192 -6.70 9.68 18.20
N GLU A 193 -7.32 8.56 18.59
CA GLU A 193 -6.63 7.45 19.28
C GLU A 193 -5.91 7.90 20.56
N ASP A 194 -6.52 8.85 21.29
CA ASP A 194 -5.97 9.42 22.53
C ASP A 194 -4.54 9.97 22.41
N GLY A 195 -4.14 10.36 21.19
CA GLY A 195 -2.79 10.85 20.90
C GLY A 195 -1.76 9.76 20.60
N ASP A 196 -2.15 8.48 20.54
CA ASP A 196 -1.29 7.41 20.07
C ASP A 196 -1.07 7.53 18.56
N ILE A 197 0.10 8.07 18.20
CA ILE A 197 0.50 8.31 16.81
C ILE A 197 0.55 7.01 16.00
N ASN A 198 1.01 5.90 16.59
CA ASN A 198 1.14 4.65 15.86
C ASN A 198 -0.25 4.09 15.53
N ASN A 199 -1.16 4.04 16.52
CA ASN A 199 -2.53 3.59 16.28
C ASN A 199 -3.24 4.51 15.28
N LEU A 200 -3.04 5.83 15.40
CA LEU A 200 -3.62 6.81 14.49
C LEU A 200 -3.21 6.57 13.04
N CYS A 201 -1.91 6.42 12.78
CA CYS A 201 -1.38 6.18 11.42
C CYS A 201 -1.80 4.79 10.92
N ASN A 202 -1.72 3.77 11.78
CA ASN A 202 -1.98 2.38 11.41
C ASN A 202 -3.45 2.09 11.14
N ARG A 203 -4.39 2.96 11.53
CA ARG A 203 -5.78 2.91 11.04
C ARG A 203 -5.85 2.74 9.52
N CYS A 204 -4.99 3.45 8.79
CA CYS A 204 -4.90 3.35 7.34
C CYS A 204 -3.67 2.55 6.90
N HIS A 205 -2.51 2.80 7.51
CA HIS A 205 -1.23 2.21 7.06
C HIS A 205 -1.07 0.72 7.40
N HIS A 206 -1.91 0.14 8.27
CA HIS A 206 -2.02 -1.31 8.46
C HIS A 206 -3.34 -1.86 7.88
N SER A 207 -3.80 -1.24 6.78
CA SER A 207 -4.97 -1.70 6.03
C SER A 207 -4.59 -1.99 4.58
N GLU A 208 -5.53 -2.55 3.82
CA GLU A 208 -5.34 -2.79 2.38
C GLU A 208 -5.24 -1.51 1.54
N TYR A 209 -5.59 -0.35 2.11
CA TYR A 209 -5.67 0.94 1.39
C TYR A 209 -4.38 1.76 1.44
N ALA A 210 -3.53 1.57 2.45
CA ALA A 210 -2.27 2.30 2.58
C ALA A 210 -1.17 1.40 3.14
N ARG A 211 0.05 1.56 2.61
CA ARG A 211 1.20 0.72 2.99
C ARG A 211 1.64 0.99 4.43
N PRO A 212 2.13 -0.01 5.17
CA PRO A 212 2.84 0.23 6.43
C PRO A 212 4.18 0.93 6.16
N ASP A 213 4.75 1.52 7.21
CA ASP A 213 6.12 2.04 7.14
C ASP A 213 7.13 0.88 7.06
N ILE A 214 8.30 1.15 6.47
CA ILE A 214 9.37 0.15 6.29
C ILE A 214 10.01 -0.28 7.62
N HIS A 215 9.92 0.58 8.63
CA HIS A 215 10.53 0.34 9.93
C HIS A 215 9.46 0.03 10.97
N PRO A 216 9.65 -1.00 11.81
CA PRO A 216 8.74 -1.27 12.93
C PRO A 216 8.62 -0.08 13.87
N VAL A 217 7.41 0.18 14.35
CA VAL A 217 7.10 1.22 15.34
C VAL A 217 6.63 0.59 16.66
N GLY A 218 6.71 1.31 17.77
CA GLY A 218 6.43 0.81 19.12
C GLY A 218 7.61 0.06 19.77
N VAL A 219 8.74 -0.05 19.07
CA VAL A 219 9.95 -0.75 19.55
C VAL A 219 10.88 0.20 20.31
N ARG A 220 11.53 -0.30 21.37
CA ARG A 220 12.60 0.46 22.05
C ARG A 220 13.91 0.26 21.30
N PRO A 221 14.63 1.34 20.92
CA PRO A 221 15.96 1.21 20.32
C PRO A 221 16.90 0.40 21.22
N SER A 222 17.73 -0.45 20.62
CA SER A 222 18.79 -1.13 21.36
C SER A 222 19.92 -0.16 21.71
N HIS A 223 20.80 -0.56 22.63
CA HIS A 223 21.96 0.23 23.02
C HIS A 223 23.02 0.39 21.91
N HIS A 224 22.89 -0.37 20.80
CA HIS A 224 23.77 -0.27 19.63
C HIS A 224 23.27 0.74 18.58
N ILE A 225 22.11 1.36 18.82
CA ILE A 225 21.49 2.34 17.92
C ILE A 225 21.58 3.72 18.58
N ARG A 226 21.91 4.75 17.81
CA ARG A 226 21.95 6.13 18.30
C ARG A 226 20.88 6.95 17.61
N ILE A 227 19.77 7.19 18.29
CA ILE A 227 18.70 8.04 17.76
C ILE A 227 19.15 9.52 17.83
N PRO A 228 19.11 10.27 16.71
CA PRO A 228 19.38 11.70 16.69
C PRO A 228 18.41 12.50 17.57
N ALA A 229 18.88 13.61 18.15
CA ALA A 229 18.06 14.45 19.03
C ALA A 229 16.82 15.05 18.35
N ASP A 230 16.86 15.22 17.03
CA ASP A 230 15.77 15.73 16.20
C ASP A 230 14.81 14.63 15.69
N MET A 231 15.01 13.38 16.10
CA MET A 231 14.13 12.25 15.83
C MET A 231 13.48 11.79 17.15
N PRO A 232 12.29 12.31 17.49
CA PRO A 232 11.72 12.11 18.82
C PRO A 232 11.31 10.66 19.04
N LEU A 233 11.51 10.18 20.27
CA LEU A 233 10.93 8.94 20.77
C LEU A 233 9.72 9.26 21.64
N TRP A 234 8.74 8.38 21.66
CA TRP A 234 7.59 8.45 22.57
C TRP A 234 7.71 7.33 23.60
N ASP A 235 7.77 7.66 24.89
CA ASP A 235 8.04 6.68 25.97
C ASP A 235 9.28 5.79 25.69
N GLY A 236 10.33 6.40 25.12
CA GLY A 236 11.56 5.71 24.73
C GLY A 236 11.43 4.75 23.55
N ARG A 237 10.32 4.79 22.82
CA ARG A 237 10.04 3.94 21.65
C ARG A 237 10.04 4.74 20.36
N VAL A 238 10.45 4.08 19.27
CA VAL A 238 10.31 4.60 17.91
C VAL A 238 8.82 4.64 17.55
N THR A 239 8.38 5.73 16.93
CA THR A 239 7.01 5.89 16.41
C THR A 239 7.06 6.35 14.96
N CYS A 240 5.91 6.39 14.28
CA CYS A 240 5.84 6.99 12.95
C CYS A 240 6.42 8.42 12.95
N SER A 241 6.16 9.19 14.02
CA SER A 241 6.66 10.56 14.17
C SER A 241 8.17 10.67 14.45
N THR A 242 8.86 9.57 14.73
CA THR A 242 10.32 9.55 14.86
C THR A 242 10.96 9.83 13.50
N CYS A 243 10.41 9.23 12.44
CA CYS A 243 10.88 9.39 11.07
C CYS A 243 10.10 10.46 10.31
N HIS A 244 8.79 10.56 10.53
CA HIS A 244 7.91 11.45 9.81
C HIS A 244 7.62 12.75 10.59
N ASP A 245 7.63 13.88 9.89
CA ASP A 245 7.07 15.13 10.37
C ASP A 245 5.68 15.34 9.77
N CYS A 246 4.66 15.02 10.56
CA CYS A 246 3.26 15.15 10.17
C CYS A 246 2.86 16.58 9.79
N LYS A 247 3.62 17.62 10.15
CA LYS A 247 3.31 18.99 9.70
C LYS A 247 3.57 19.20 8.22
N LEU A 248 4.50 18.44 7.64
CA LEU A 248 4.85 18.51 6.21
C LEU A 248 3.74 17.94 5.31
N GLN A 249 2.78 17.22 5.88
CA GLN A 249 1.61 16.69 5.18
C GLN A 249 0.40 17.62 5.22
N MET A 250 0.49 18.76 5.91
CA MET A 250 -0.59 19.75 6.00
C MET A 250 -0.55 20.71 4.80
N GLY A 251 -1.71 21.20 4.35
CA GLY A 251 -1.80 22.16 3.25
C GLY A 251 -2.35 21.56 1.95
N LEU A 252 -2.67 22.42 0.97
CA LEU A 252 -2.86 22.00 -0.42
C LEU A 252 -1.50 21.97 -1.09
N ARG A 253 -1.21 20.93 -1.87
CA ARG A 253 -0.07 20.97 -2.80
C ARG A 253 -0.31 22.09 -3.80
N ALA A 254 0.66 22.99 -3.96
CA ALA A 254 0.61 23.98 -5.03
C ALA A 254 0.77 23.26 -6.38
N ALA A 255 -0.11 23.59 -7.34
CA ALA A 255 -0.06 22.98 -8.65
C ALA A 255 1.23 23.41 -9.37
N GLY A 256 2.01 22.43 -9.86
CA GLY A 256 3.25 22.67 -10.57
C GLY A 256 4.52 22.70 -9.72
N GLU A 257 4.45 22.43 -8.41
CA GLU A 257 5.69 22.15 -7.67
C GLU A 257 6.26 20.80 -8.12
N PRO A 258 7.57 20.72 -8.42
CA PRO A 258 8.23 19.46 -8.73
C PRO A 258 7.93 18.43 -7.64
N MET A 259 7.78 17.17 -8.04
CA MET A 259 7.68 15.99 -7.15
C MET A 259 8.92 15.78 -6.24
N ASP A 260 9.76 16.78 -6.03
CA ASP A 260 11.14 16.59 -5.63
C ASP A 260 11.35 17.08 -4.20
N THR A 261 11.14 16.15 -3.26
CA THR A 261 12.23 15.53 -2.49
C THR A 261 11.71 14.84 -1.21
N ASN A 262 10.47 15.13 -0.77
CA ASN A 262 9.96 14.61 0.52
C ASN A 262 8.49 14.17 0.55
N HIS A 263 8.07 13.36 -0.42
CA HIS A 263 6.71 12.82 -0.45
C HIS A 263 6.33 11.93 0.73
N ASN A 264 7.34 11.41 1.43
CA ASN A 264 7.09 10.60 2.60
C ASN A 264 7.13 11.44 3.87
N PHE A 265 7.17 12.78 3.82
CA PHE A 265 7.17 13.64 5.00
C PHE A 265 8.29 13.31 6.00
N LEU A 266 9.43 12.79 5.53
CA LEU A 266 10.56 12.43 6.36
C LEU A 266 11.14 13.67 7.01
N ARG A 267 11.56 13.57 8.27
CA ARG A 267 12.25 14.66 8.99
C ARG A 267 13.56 15.06 8.32
N LYS A 268 14.18 14.13 7.60
CA LYS A 268 15.43 14.33 6.86
C LYS A 268 15.26 13.84 5.44
N ILE A 269 15.73 14.65 4.49
CA ILE A 269 15.78 14.27 3.08
C ILE A 269 17.17 13.72 2.82
N THR A 270 17.24 12.52 2.25
CA THR A 270 18.49 11.84 1.93
C THR A 270 18.51 11.39 0.48
N THR A 271 19.71 11.20 -0.07
CA THR A 271 19.90 10.74 -1.46
C THR A 271 19.51 9.27 -1.66
N SER A 272 19.48 8.47 -0.59
CA SER A 272 19.04 7.09 -0.62
C SER A 272 18.34 6.70 0.68
N ARG A 273 17.54 5.63 0.61
CA ARG A 273 16.91 5.00 1.78
C ARG A 273 17.94 4.54 2.82
N ASN A 274 19.05 3.93 2.39
CA ASN A 274 20.08 3.45 3.31
C ASN A 274 20.72 4.61 4.09
N THR A 275 20.99 5.72 3.40
CA THR A 275 21.47 6.96 4.02
C THR A 275 20.54 7.45 5.13
N TYR A 276 19.22 7.24 4.97
CA TYR A 276 18.25 7.56 6.00
C TYR A 276 18.38 6.65 7.22
N CYS A 277 18.48 5.33 7.01
CA CYS A 277 18.67 4.36 8.11
C CYS A 277 19.93 4.67 8.93
N PHE A 278 21.00 5.13 8.26
CA PHE A 278 22.27 5.48 8.92
C PHE A 278 22.20 6.69 9.86
N HIS A 279 21.08 7.42 9.90
CA HIS A 279 20.86 8.41 10.95
C HIS A 279 20.80 7.78 12.34
N CYS A 280 20.31 6.55 12.45
CA CYS A 280 20.16 5.82 13.71
C CYS A 280 21.11 4.62 13.81
N HIS A 281 21.34 3.95 12.69
CA HIS A 281 22.17 2.76 12.61
C HIS A 281 23.60 3.09 12.21
N ILE A 282 24.60 2.55 12.92
CA ILE A 282 26.02 2.76 12.60
C ILE A 282 26.33 2.12 11.24
N GLU A 283 26.81 2.90 10.27
CA GLU A 283 27.04 2.44 8.90
C GLU A 283 27.98 1.23 8.84
N GLU A 284 29.08 1.23 9.60
CA GLU A 284 30.06 0.15 9.62
C GLU A 284 29.47 -1.18 10.08
N THR A 285 28.54 -1.16 11.05
CA THR A 285 27.88 -2.37 11.57
C THR A 285 26.55 -2.66 10.87
N TYR A 286 26.00 -1.70 10.12
CA TYR A 286 24.74 -1.81 9.37
C TYR A 286 24.95 -2.07 7.87
N ARG A 287 26.20 -1.96 7.36
CA ARG A 287 26.52 -2.17 5.95
C ARG A 287 26.17 -3.59 5.52
N ARG A 288 25.08 -3.69 4.75
CA ARG A 288 24.51 -4.90 4.14
C ARG A 288 24.03 -5.94 5.13
N LEU A 289 23.18 -5.54 6.06
CA LEU A 289 22.32 -6.53 6.71
C LEU A 289 21.25 -6.97 5.70
N ASN A 290 21.65 -7.87 4.81
CA ASN A 290 20.73 -8.73 4.10
C ASN A 290 20.28 -9.76 5.13
N PRO A 291 19.03 -9.70 5.66
CA PRO A 291 18.57 -10.68 6.65
C PRO A 291 18.53 -12.10 6.08
N HIS A 292 18.74 -12.25 4.76
CA HIS A 292 18.88 -13.52 4.08
C HIS A 292 20.33 -14.04 4.00
N ASN A 293 21.32 -13.30 4.49
CA ASN A 293 22.70 -13.79 4.67
C ASN A 293 22.83 -14.26 6.12
N GLN A 294 22.42 -15.49 6.38
CA GLN A 294 22.23 -16.04 7.72
C GLN A 294 23.36 -16.97 8.15
N LEU A 295 24.28 -17.28 7.24
CA LEU A 295 25.48 -18.07 7.48
C LEU A 295 26.74 -17.22 7.28
N ASP A 296 27.75 -17.45 8.11
CA ASP A 296 29.09 -16.88 7.94
C ASP A 296 29.91 -17.63 6.87
N GLU A 297 31.19 -17.23 6.70
CA GLU A 297 32.10 -17.86 5.73
C GLU A 297 32.43 -19.33 6.07
N GLN A 298 32.21 -19.75 7.31
CA GLN A 298 32.42 -21.11 7.80
C GLN A 298 31.15 -21.96 7.69
N GLY A 299 30.00 -21.34 7.37
CA GLY A 299 28.70 -21.99 7.30
C GLY A 299 27.97 -22.05 8.64
N GLU A 300 28.43 -21.31 9.65
CA GLU A 300 27.79 -21.22 10.96
C GLU A 300 26.71 -20.14 10.98
N ILE A 301 25.70 -20.31 11.84
CA ILE A 301 24.56 -19.37 11.93
C ILE A 301 25.00 -18.04 12.55
N VAL A 302 24.61 -16.95 11.90
CA VAL A 302 24.69 -15.59 12.44
C VAL A 302 23.38 -15.28 13.18
N GLU A 303 23.32 -15.58 14.47
CA GLU A 303 22.08 -15.54 15.28
C GLU A 303 21.35 -14.20 15.25
N GLU A 304 22.09 -13.09 15.15
CA GLU A 304 21.53 -11.74 15.10
C GLU A 304 20.65 -11.52 13.87
N THR A 305 20.91 -12.23 12.77
CA THR A 305 20.09 -12.14 11.54
C THR A 305 18.71 -12.76 11.74
N CYS A 306 18.60 -13.80 12.57
CA CYS A 306 17.32 -14.44 12.90
C CYS A 306 16.40 -13.47 13.63
N LEU A 307 16.97 -12.64 14.50
CA LEU A 307 16.25 -11.69 15.35
C LEU A 307 15.68 -10.48 14.59
N PHE A 308 15.96 -10.35 13.30
CA PHE A 308 15.31 -9.36 12.44
C PHE A 308 13.83 -9.67 12.23
N CYS A 309 13.50 -10.94 12.04
CA CYS A 309 12.13 -11.38 11.81
C CYS A 309 11.56 -12.03 13.07
N HIS A 310 12.36 -12.85 13.75
CA HIS A 310 11.91 -13.68 14.86
C HIS A 310 12.12 -13.00 16.22
N ALA A 311 11.17 -13.18 17.13
CA ALA A 311 11.29 -12.63 18.49
C ALA A 311 12.31 -13.38 19.36
N VAL A 312 12.61 -14.62 19.01
CA VAL A 312 13.67 -15.45 19.59
C VAL A 312 14.33 -16.28 18.49
N ILE A 313 15.54 -16.77 18.71
CA ILE A 313 16.24 -17.63 17.75
C ILE A 313 15.47 -18.96 17.61
N PRO A 314 14.94 -19.30 16.42
CA PRO A 314 14.18 -20.52 16.21
C PRO A 314 15.03 -21.79 16.29
N ASP A 315 14.43 -22.89 16.75
CA ASP A 315 15.01 -24.22 16.57
C ASP A 315 14.77 -24.69 15.12
N ARG A 316 15.89 -24.88 14.40
CA ARG A 316 15.96 -25.18 12.96
C ARG A 316 15.61 -26.64 12.62
N SER A 317 15.35 -27.45 13.63
CA SER A 317 15.00 -28.87 13.50
C SER A 317 13.49 -29.13 13.48
N PHE A 318 12.64 -28.10 13.66
CA PHE A 318 11.19 -28.22 13.58
C PHE A 318 10.58 -27.70 12.27
N ILE A 319 9.47 -28.32 11.88
CA ILE A 319 8.60 -27.89 10.78
C ILE A 319 7.52 -26.95 11.36
N GLY A 320 7.11 -25.96 10.57
CA GLY A 320 5.89 -25.21 10.82
C GLY A 320 6.08 -23.86 11.52
N PRO A 321 5.34 -22.83 11.09
CA PRO A 321 5.41 -21.48 11.66
C PRO A 321 4.86 -21.40 13.10
N GLU A 322 4.10 -22.38 13.57
CA GLU A 322 3.63 -22.48 14.96
C GLU A 322 4.75 -22.70 15.99
N LYS A 323 5.97 -23.03 15.53
CA LYS A 323 7.15 -23.21 16.38
C LYS A 323 8.07 -22.00 16.42
N VAL A 324 7.69 -20.91 15.74
CA VAL A 324 8.45 -19.66 15.73
C VAL A 324 7.59 -18.51 16.19
N SER A 325 8.21 -17.50 16.78
CA SER A 325 7.56 -16.24 17.14
C SER A 325 8.18 -15.11 16.33
N PHE A 326 7.36 -14.13 15.96
CA PHE A 326 7.79 -12.94 15.23
C PHE A 326 7.79 -11.73 16.13
N VAL A 327 8.65 -10.75 15.82
CA VAL A 327 8.73 -9.47 16.54
C VAL A 327 7.46 -8.61 16.31
N VAL A 328 6.80 -8.81 15.17
CA VAL A 328 5.55 -8.15 14.77
C VAL A 328 4.39 -9.14 14.79
N GLN A 329 3.15 -8.63 14.79
CA GLN A 329 1.96 -9.47 14.77
C GLN A 329 1.73 -10.13 13.41
N ASP A 330 2.05 -9.45 12.31
CA ASP A 330 1.95 -9.98 10.94
C ASP A 330 3.35 -10.00 10.28
N PRO A 331 3.94 -11.17 10.02
CA PRO A 331 5.30 -11.27 9.48
C PRO A 331 5.45 -10.64 8.08
N ASP A 332 4.36 -10.45 7.33
CA ASP A 332 4.41 -9.80 6.02
C ASP A 332 4.80 -8.31 6.12
N GLU A 333 4.61 -7.67 7.28
CA GLU A 333 5.03 -6.28 7.52
C GLU A 333 6.54 -6.09 7.25
N TYR A 334 7.37 -7.05 7.66
CA TYR A 334 8.80 -7.02 7.40
C TYR A 334 9.13 -7.23 5.92
N CYS A 335 8.47 -8.21 5.30
CA CYS A 335 8.69 -8.54 3.90
C CYS A 335 8.34 -7.34 3.01
N ILE A 336 7.15 -6.76 3.21
CA ILE A 336 6.63 -5.63 2.43
C ILE A 336 7.43 -4.36 2.70
N GLY A 337 7.85 -4.14 3.94
CA GLY A 337 8.71 -3.00 4.28
C GLY A 337 9.98 -3.01 3.44
N CYS A 338 10.73 -4.12 3.46
CA CYS A 338 11.99 -4.24 2.72
C CYS A 338 11.78 -4.41 1.20
N HIS A 339 10.72 -5.11 0.78
CA HIS A 339 10.38 -5.41 -0.61
C HIS A 339 9.05 -4.75 -1.02
N PRO A 340 9.01 -3.40 -1.14
CA PRO A 340 7.79 -2.70 -1.50
C PRO A 340 7.42 -2.92 -2.98
N GLY A 341 6.13 -2.83 -3.29
CA GLY A 341 5.62 -2.84 -4.68
C GLY A 341 5.39 -4.24 -5.28
N PHE A 342 5.73 -5.30 -4.55
CA PHE A 342 5.49 -6.66 -5.04
C PHE A 342 4.05 -7.11 -4.80
N THR A 343 3.34 -6.63 -3.77
CA THR A 343 1.96 -7.06 -3.39
C THR A 343 0.94 -7.04 -4.54
N LEU A 344 1.01 -6.04 -5.42
CA LEU A 344 0.10 -5.89 -6.57
C LEU A 344 0.53 -6.70 -7.82
N ASN A 345 1.76 -7.22 -7.83
CA ASN A 345 2.37 -7.96 -8.94
C ASN A 345 2.62 -9.45 -8.61
N HIS A 346 1.92 -9.97 -7.58
CA HIS A 346 1.94 -11.39 -7.22
C HIS A 346 1.23 -12.24 -8.29
N PRO A 347 1.45 -13.58 -8.32
CA PRO A 347 1.10 -14.40 -9.47
C PRO A 347 -0.35 -14.18 -9.94
N ALA A 348 -0.52 -13.99 -11.26
CA ALA A 348 -1.78 -13.67 -11.92
C ALA A 348 -2.42 -12.31 -11.59
N GLY A 349 -1.65 -11.36 -11.02
CA GLY A 349 -2.11 -9.98 -10.79
C GLY A 349 -3.09 -9.83 -9.63
N VAL A 350 -3.11 -10.80 -8.70
CA VAL A 350 -3.98 -10.80 -7.53
C VAL A 350 -3.18 -11.10 -6.26
N SER A 351 -3.56 -10.45 -5.15
CA SER A 351 -2.99 -10.74 -3.84
C SER A 351 -3.48 -12.09 -3.33
N HIS A 352 -2.56 -12.88 -2.78
CA HIS A 352 -2.86 -14.16 -2.12
C HIS A 352 -2.67 -14.09 -0.60
N LEU A 353 -2.40 -12.91 -0.01
CA LEU A 353 -2.11 -12.74 1.42
C LEU A 353 -3.39 -12.77 2.30
N LEU A 354 -4.14 -13.85 2.20
CA LEU A 354 -5.50 -14.01 2.72
C LEU A 354 -5.70 -15.37 3.40
N GLU A 355 -6.85 -15.54 4.05
CA GLU A 355 -7.28 -16.84 4.56
C GLU A 355 -7.77 -17.73 3.40
N PRO A 356 -7.10 -18.86 3.11
CA PRO A 356 -7.47 -19.74 2.02
C PRO A 356 -8.77 -20.50 2.30
N SER A 357 -9.49 -20.88 1.24
CA SER A 357 -10.66 -21.76 1.37
C SER A 357 -10.27 -23.16 1.86
N GLU A 358 -11.20 -23.91 2.46
CA GLU A 358 -10.98 -25.29 2.93
C GLU A 358 -10.35 -26.21 1.88
N LYS A 359 -10.71 -26.02 0.61
CA LYS A 359 -10.12 -26.76 -0.50
C LYS A 359 -8.62 -26.47 -0.66
N ILE A 360 -8.25 -25.20 -0.61
CA ILE A 360 -6.85 -24.76 -0.71
C ILE A 360 -6.09 -25.14 0.57
N LEU A 361 -6.70 -25.01 1.75
CA LEU A 361 -6.14 -25.47 3.02
C LEU A 361 -5.78 -26.96 2.97
N THR A 362 -6.66 -27.78 2.41
CA THR A 362 -6.40 -29.22 2.23
C THR A 362 -5.20 -29.47 1.31
N ALA A 363 -5.10 -28.73 0.21
CA ALA A 363 -3.99 -28.83 -0.73
C ALA A 363 -2.64 -28.41 -0.10
N ILE A 364 -2.66 -27.41 0.79
CA ILE A 364 -1.51 -26.91 1.53
C ILE A 364 -1.09 -27.89 2.63
N ARG A 365 -2.05 -28.42 3.41
CA ARG A 365 -1.78 -29.43 4.47
C ARG A 365 -1.16 -30.71 3.93
N THR A 366 -1.51 -31.09 2.70
CA THR A 366 -0.98 -32.28 2.01
C THR A 366 0.22 -31.96 1.09
N SER A 367 0.75 -30.73 1.11
CA SER A 367 1.81 -30.30 0.18
C SER A 367 3.09 -31.11 0.33
N VAL A 368 3.51 -31.42 1.56
CA VAL A 368 4.70 -32.25 1.80
C VAL A 368 4.54 -33.64 1.20
N GLU A 369 3.38 -34.29 1.38
CA GLU A 369 3.11 -35.61 0.83
C GLU A 369 2.97 -35.60 -0.70
N ARG A 370 2.29 -34.58 -1.25
CA ARG A 370 1.92 -34.51 -2.67
C ARG A 370 3.05 -34.00 -3.57
N ILE A 371 3.78 -33.00 -3.10
CA ILE A 371 4.79 -32.29 -3.90
C ILE A 371 6.16 -32.20 -3.21
N GLY A 372 6.32 -32.76 -2.01
CA GLY A 372 7.61 -32.76 -1.30
C GLY A 372 8.04 -31.40 -0.76
N VAL A 373 7.16 -30.41 -0.76
CA VAL A 373 7.46 -29.02 -0.38
C VAL A 373 6.49 -28.57 0.70
N GLU A 374 7.01 -27.94 1.75
CA GLU A 374 6.18 -27.29 2.76
C GLU A 374 5.75 -25.90 2.27
N LEU A 375 4.45 -25.62 2.39
CA LEU A 375 3.86 -24.30 2.17
C LEU A 375 3.31 -23.79 3.52
N PRO A 376 4.12 -23.08 4.32
CA PRO A 376 3.73 -22.70 5.68
C PRO A 376 2.62 -21.64 5.69
N LEU A 377 1.69 -21.72 6.64
CA LEU A 377 0.63 -20.72 6.87
C LEU A 377 0.84 -20.07 8.23
N PHE A 378 0.74 -18.75 8.31
CA PHE A 378 0.80 -18.06 9.60
C PHE A 378 -0.61 -17.72 10.07
N ASN A 379 -1.01 -18.22 11.25
CA ASN A 379 -2.38 -18.07 11.79
C ASN A 379 -3.48 -18.45 10.77
N GLY A 380 -3.24 -19.54 10.02
CA GLY A 380 -4.18 -20.02 8.99
C GLY A 380 -4.19 -19.23 7.68
N ARG A 381 -3.43 -18.13 7.59
CA ARG A 381 -3.36 -17.28 6.39
C ARG A 381 -2.13 -17.59 5.53
N ILE A 382 -2.29 -17.39 4.23
CA ILE A 382 -1.17 -17.35 3.29
C ILE A 382 -0.39 -16.04 3.55
N VAL A 383 0.92 -16.17 3.65
CA VAL A 383 1.87 -15.07 3.87
C VAL A 383 2.95 -15.10 2.79
N CYS A 384 3.79 -14.08 2.69
CA CYS A 384 4.93 -14.05 1.77
C CYS A 384 5.79 -15.33 1.92
N ALA A 385 6.02 -15.78 3.16
CA ALA A 385 6.80 -16.98 3.47
C ALA A 385 6.15 -18.31 3.00
N THR A 386 4.86 -18.30 2.65
CA THR A 386 4.16 -19.47 2.08
C THR A 386 4.68 -19.79 0.67
N CYS A 387 5.04 -18.76 -0.10
CA CYS A 387 5.55 -18.92 -1.47
C CYS A 387 7.06 -18.68 -1.57
N HIS A 388 7.60 -17.81 -0.72
CA HIS A 388 9.01 -17.45 -0.68
C HIS A 388 9.68 -18.10 0.53
N ASN A 389 10.90 -18.60 0.38
CA ASN A 389 11.70 -19.10 1.49
C ASN A 389 12.79 -18.08 1.82
N PRO A 390 12.58 -17.16 2.80
CA PRO A 390 13.53 -16.08 3.06
C PRO A 390 14.90 -16.59 3.51
N HIS A 391 14.99 -17.84 3.93
CA HIS A 391 16.21 -18.39 4.51
C HIS A 391 17.32 -18.62 3.46
N GLN A 392 18.57 -18.57 3.91
CA GLN A 392 19.73 -19.04 3.15
C GLN A 392 19.73 -20.58 3.08
N GLU A 393 20.29 -21.15 2.01
CA GLU A 393 20.52 -22.60 1.93
C GLU A 393 21.32 -23.11 3.14
N GLY A 394 20.94 -24.27 3.67
CA GLY A 394 21.58 -24.88 4.84
C GLY A 394 21.09 -24.39 6.20
N VAL A 395 20.30 -23.31 6.25
CA VAL A 395 19.74 -22.80 7.51
C VAL A 395 18.65 -23.73 8.06
N ILE A 396 17.68 -24.10 7.22
CA ILE A 396 16.63 -25.05 7.59
C ILE A 396 17.14 -26.47 7.32
N GLN A 397 17.12 -27.34 8.32
CA GLN A 397 17.65 -28.70 8.21
C GLN A 397 16.65 -29.73 7.67
N ILE A 398 15.42 -29.29 7.42
CA ILE A 398 14.31 -30.16 7.00
C ILE A 398 14.02 -29.94 5.52
N ALA A 399 14.22 -30.97 4.71
CA ALA A 399 14.23 -30.85 3.24
C ALA A 399 12.95 -30.21 2.63
N PRO A 400 11.71 -30.61 3.02
CA PRO A 400 10.51 -29.95 2.49
C PRO A 400 10.43 -28.45 2.82
N ALA A 401 10.89 -28.07 4.01
CA ALA A 401 10.88 -26.70 4.52
C ALA A 401 12.00 -25.84 3.92
N ALA A 402 13.15 -26.44 3.64
CA ALA A 402 14.34 -25.81 3.05
C ALA A 402 14.21 -25.54 1.54
N THR A 403 13.15 -26.03 0.88
CA THR A 403 13.01 -25.88 -0.57
C THR A 403 12.90 -24.39 -0.98
N GLY A 404 13.64 -23.99 -2.02
CA GLY A 404 13.46 -22.70 -2.70
C GLY A 404 14.42 -21.58 -2.28
N THR A 405 15.23 -21.78 -1.25
CA THR A 405 16.29 -20.89 -0.71
C THR A 405 17.19 -20.23 -1.77
N GLU A 406 17.62 -21.00 -2.79
CA GLU A 406 18.55 -20.57 -3.85
C GLU A 406 17.86 -20.16 -5.16
N ARG A 407 16.53 -20.28 -5.24
CA ARG A 407 15.81 -19.94 -6.48
C ARG A 407 15.70 -18.43 -6.64
N GLN A 408 15.47 -17.99 -7.88
CA GLN A 408 15.13 -16.59 -8.14
C GLN A 408 13.92 -16.18 -7.30
N ASN A 409 14.05 -15.04 -6.61
CA ASN A 409 13.08 -14.53 -5.63
C ASN A 409 12.78 -15.52 -4.49
N LYS A 410 13.65 -16.52 -4.26
CA LYS A 410 13.51 -17.53 -3.22
C LYS A 410 12.22 -18.35 -3.28
N LEU A 411 11.69 -18.61 -4.47
CA LEU A 411 10.41 -19.31 -4.62
C LEU A 411 10.50 -20.80 -4.19
N ARG A 412 9.57 -21.22 -3.31
CA ARG A 412 9.41 -22.61 -2.86
C ARG A 412 8.99 -23.56 -3.98
N LEU A 413 8.33 -23.05 -5.02
CA LEU A 413 7.92 -23.80 -6.21
C LEU A 413 8.43 -23.10 -7.47
N MET A 414 8.65 -23.86 -8.54
CA MET A 414 9.07 -23.29 -9.82
C MET A 414 8.00 -22.32 -10.35
N PRO A 415 8.37 -21.15 -10.87
CA PRO A 415 7.42 -20.18 -11.39
C PRO A 415 6.60 -20.77 -12.55
N GLY A 416 5.40 -20.22 -12.77
CA GLY A 416 4.45 -20.70 -13.77
C GLY A 416 3.47 -21.72 -13.18
N ARG A 417 3.08 -22.73 -13.96
CA ARG A 417 2.00 -23.67 -13.57
C ARG A 417 2.29 -24.40 -12.25
N ASN A 418 3.54 -24.80 -12.02
CA ASN A 418 3.93 -25.55 -10.83
C ASN A 418 3.70 -24.77 -9.53
N GLN A 419 3.93 -23.46 -9.54
CA GLN A 419 3.63 -22.59 -8.42
C GLN A 419 2.13 -22.58 -8.10
N CYS A 420 1.29 -22.48 -9.14
CA CYS A 420 -0.16 -22.43 -8.98
C CYS A 420 -0.74 -23.78 -8.53
N THR A 421 -0.30 -24.89 -9.14
CA THR A 421 -0.79 -26.24 -8.82
C THR A 421 -0.33 -26.75 -7.46
N GLY A 422 0.62 -26.05 -6.83
CA GLY A 422 0.94 -26.21 -5.42
C GLY A 422 -0.26 -26.00 -4.49
N CYS A 423 -1.21 -25.15 -4.87
CA CYS A 423 -2.43 -24.89 -4.11
C CYS A 423 -3.70 -25.22 -4.90
N HIS A 424 -3.70 -24.93 -6.20
CA HIS A 424 -4.79 -25.17 -7.15
C HIS A 424 -4.62 -26.49 -7.90
N TRP A 425 -4.39 -27.58 -7.17
CA TRP A 425 -4.07 -28.90 -7.73
C TRP A 425 -5.18 -29.53 -8.57
N ASP A 426 -6.39 -28.99 -8.48
CA ASP A 426 -7.58 -29.38 -9.23
C ASP A 426 -7.74 -28.63 -10.58
N LYS A 427 -6.79 -27.75 -10.93
CA LYS A 427 -6.75 -26.96 -12.17
C LYS A 427 -5.51 -27.31 -12.99
#